data_AF-A0A958FQB4-F1
#
_entry.id   AF-A0A958FQB4-F1
#
_cell.length_a   1.000
_cell.length_b   1.000
_cell.length_c   1.000
_cell.angle_alpha   90.00
_cell.angle_beta   90.00
_cell.angle_gamma   90.00
#
_symmetry.space_group_name_H-M   'P 1'
#
loop_
_entity.id
_entity.type
_entity.pdbx_description
1 polymer ?
#
loop_
_entity_poly.entity_id
_entity_poly.type
_entity_poly.pdbx_seq_one_letter_code
_entity_poly.pdbx_strand_id
1 'polypeptide(L)'
;MRINRNKMMNHWLVLWIAAAIFAGCAGSSRFVVPAPPPDDQKVVPVPHSREINLAADNVSKIGTMQIKNLFDISRHGRAIFNKPKEAMNVDAFDEVYNSSWFTNRNGLAQMNIADFSRGPDQSSGPDTGNVWTIVAAKT
;
A
#
# COMPACT_ATOMS: atom_id res chain seq x y z
N MET A 1 28.75 -40.53 -40.01
CA MET A 1 28.06 -39.22 -40.04
C MET A 1 28.55 -38.39 -38.86
N ARG A 2 29.38 -37.36 -39.09
CA ARG A 2 30.10 -36.63 -38.03
C ARG A 2 29.29 -35.37 -37.67
N ILE A 3 28.54 -35.41 -36.58
CA ILE A 3 27.71 -34.28 -36.15
C ILE A 3 28.63 -33.16 -35.62
N ASN A 4 28.48 -31.97 -36.19
CA ASN A 4 29.31 -30.82 -35.86
C ASN A 4 28.97 -30.31 -34.45
N ARG A 5 29.88 -30.51 -33.49
CA ARG A 5 29.72 -30.22 -32.05
C ARG A 5 29.28 -28.78 -31.80
N ASN A 6 29.69 -27.83 -32.64
CA ASN A 6 29.33 -26.42 -32.52
C ASN A 6 27.88 -26.16 -32.92
N LYS A 7 27.36 -26.87 -33.94
CA LYS A 7 25.94 -26.80 -34.27
C LYS A 7 25.10 -27.39 -33.15
N MET A 8 25.53 -28.52 -32.57
CA MET A 8 24.83 -29.15 -31.45
C MET A 8 24.73 -28.20 -30.23
N MET A 9 25.82 -27.53 -29.87
CA MET A 9 25.86 -26.60 -28.74
C MET A 9 24.93 -25.38 -28.93
N ASN A 10 24.83 -24.83 -30.15
CA ASN A 10 23.90 -23.73 -30.44
C ASN A 10 22.43 -24.15 -30.37
N HIS A 11 22.08 -25.38 -30.78
CA HIS A 11 20.69 -25.87 -30.69
C HIS A 11 20.28 -26.12 -29.23
N TRP A 12 21.20 -26.63 -28.40
CA TRP A 12 20.98 -26.76 -26.96
C TRP A 12 20.80 -25.40 -26.29
N LEU A 13 21.60 -24.39 -26.66
CA LEU A 13 21.47 -23.05 -26.10
C LEU A 13 20.11 -22.41 -26.44
N VAL A 14 19.64 -22.56 -27.68
CA VAL A 14 18.31 -22.09 -28.11
C VAL A 14 17.19 -22.83 -27.38
N LEU A 15 17.32 -24.15 -27.19
CA LEU A 15 16.35 -24.94 -26.42
C LEU A 15 16.28 -24.50 -24.96
N TRP A 16 17.41 -24.21 -24.32
CA TRP A 16 17.45 -23.72 -22.94
C TRP A 16 16.81 -22.33 -22.80
N ILE A 17 17.06 -21.43 -23.75
CA ILE A 17 16.43 -20.11 -23.77
C ILE A 17 14.91 -20.23 -23.97
N ALA A 18 14.47 -21.07 -24.92
CA ALA A 18 13.04 -21.30 -25.15
C ALA A 18 12.36 -21.90 -23.91
N ALA A 19 12.97 -22.92 -23.29
CA ALA A 19 12.46 -23.53 -22.07
C ALA A 19 12.35 -22.53 -20.91
N ALA A 20 13.33 -21.63 -20.75
CA ALA A 20 13.29 -20.56 -19.74
C ALA A 20 12.15 -19.56 -19.98
N ILE A 21 11.88 -19.21 -21.25
CA ILE A 21 10.76 -18.32 -21.61
C ILE A 21 9.41 -18.99 -21.34
N PHE A 22 9.22 -20.25 -21.73
CA PHE A 22 7.95 -20.95 -21.53
C PHE A 22 7.67 -21.31 -20.07
N ALA A 23 8.71 -21.57 -19.26
CA ALA A 23 8.54 -21.80 -17.83
C ALA A 23 8.05 -20.55 -17.07
N GLY A 24 8.25 -19.34 -17.62
CA GLY A 24 7.86 -18.08 -16.98
C GLY A 24 6.36 -17.75 -17.04
N CYS A 25 5.57 -18.42 -17.90
CA CYS A 25 4.17 -18.05 -18.16
C CYS A 25 3.13 -18.82 -17.33
N ALA A 26 3.52 -19.82 -16.53
CA ALA A 26 2.57 -20.67 -15.79
C ALA A 26 2.14 -20.11 -14.43
N GLY A 27 2.65 -18.95 -14.00
CA GLY A 27 2.31 -18.33 -12.73
C GLY A 27 1.14 -17.36 -12.83
N SER A 28 -0.09 -17.84 -13.03
CA SER A 28 -1.25 -16.99 -12.70
C SER A 28 -1.44 -17.02 -11.18
N SER A 29 -1.11 -15.92 -10.51
CA SER A 29 -1.49 -15.77 -9.10
C SER A 29 -3.01 -15.82 -9.04
N ARG A 30 -3.57 -16.83 -8.37
CA ARG A 30 -4.99 -16.82 -8.01
C ARG A 30 -5.24 -15.53 -7.24
N PHE A 31 -6.31 -14.82 -7.59
CA PHE A 31 -6.74 -13.66 -6.84
C PHE A 31 -7.02 -14.12 -5.40
N VAL A 32 -6.20 -13.64 -4.47
CA VAL A 32 -6.39 -13.84 -3.03
C VAL A 32 -6.96 -12.54 -2.51
N VAL A 33 -8.18 -12.60 -1.95
CA VAL A 33 -8.76 -11.45 -1.26
C VAL A 33 -7.79 -11.05 -0.14
N PRO A 34 -7.23 -9.83 -0.15
CA PRO A 34 -6.37 -9.38 0.93
C PRO A 34 -7.14 -9.44 2.25
N ALA A 35 -6.44 -9.75 3.33
CA ALA A 35 -7.05 -9.74 4.65
C ALA A 35 -7.68 -8.36 4.91
N PRO A 36 -8.87 -8.30 5.55
CA PRO A 36 -9.49 -7.02 5.88
C PRO A 36 -8.53 -6.20 6.76
N PRO A 37 -8.61 -4.86 6.70
CA PRO A 37 -7.81 -4.01 7.57
C PRO A 37 -8.07 -4.38 9.04
N PRO A 38 -7.06 -4.20 9.92
CA PRO A 38 -7.26 -4.40 11.34
C PRO A 38 -8.41 -3.53 11.85
N ASP A 39 -9.13 -4.03 12.84
CA ASP A 39 -10.24 -3.32 13.47
C ASP A 39 -9.75 -2.02 14.15
N ASP A 40 -10.11 -0.89 13.54
CA ASP A 40 -9.79 0.47 13.98
C ASP A 40 -10.49 0.89 15.29
N GLN A 41 -11.38 0.06 15.83
CA GLN A 41 -11.97 0.27 17.17
C GLN A 41 -11.08 -0.27 18.29
N LYS A 42 -10.03 -1.03 17.95
CA LYS A 42 -9.10 -1.56 18.94
C LYS A 42 -8.20 -0.46 19.46
N VAL A 43 -7.94 -0.51 20.77
CA VAL A 43 -7.00 0.39 21.43
C VAL A 43 -5.61 0.20 20.82
N VAL A 44 -5.13 1.24 20.15
CA VAL A 44 -3.76 1.28 19.62
C VAL A 44 -2.79 1.30 20.81
N PRO A 45 -1.76 0.44 20.84
CA PRO A 45 -0.79 0.44 21.92
C PRO A 45 -0.09 1.80 22.00
N VAL A 46 0.20 2.24 23.23
CA VAL A 46 0.91 3.50 23.46
C VAL A 46 2.26 3.42 22.75
N PRO A 47 2.62 4.42 21.91
CA PRO A 47 3.89 4.40 21.20
C PRO A 47 5.04 4.40 22.21
N HIS A 48 6.03 3.55 21.98
CA HIS A 48 7.26 3.57 22.76
C HIS A 48 8.07 4.82 22.47
N SER A 49 8.61 5.46 23.51
CA SER A 49 9.60 6.53 23.33
C SER A 49 10.83 5.95 22.64
N ARG A 50 11.28 6.60 21.57
CA ARG A 50 12.55 6.27 20.91
C ARG A 50 13.47 7.47 21.02
N GLU A 51 14.74 7.23 21.32
CA GLU A 51 15.75 8.28 21.19
C GLU A 51 16.02 8.52 19.70
N ILE A 52 15.61 9.69 19.21
CA ILE A 52 15.82 10.08 17.82
C ILE A 52 17.09 10.93 17.76
N ASN A 53 18.11 10.42 17.08
CA ASN A 53 19.23 11.27 16.69
C ASN A 53 18.77 12.16 15.52
N LEU A 54 18.40 13.40 15.84
CA LEU A 54 17.89 14.38 14.87
C LEU A 54 18.87 14.64 13.72
N ALA A 55 20.17 14.69 13.99
CA ALA A 55 21.19 14.90 12.96
C ALA A 55 21.24 13.71 12.00
N ALA A 56 21.24 12.49 12.52
CA ALA A 56 21.22 11.27 11.70
C ALA A 56 19.90 11.13 10.92
N ASP A 57 18.76 11.46 11.51
CA ASP A 57 17.45 11.43 10.85
C ASP A 57 17.38 12.44 9.70
N ASN A 58 17.92 13.65 9.89
CA ASN A 58 17.99 14.67 8.85
C ASN A 58 18.89 14.24 7.68
N VAL A 59 20.10 13.71 7.96
CA VAL A 59 21.00 13.20 6.92
C VAL A 59 20.35 12.03 6.17
N SER A 60 19.66 11.15 6.89
CA SER A 60 18.95 10.01 6.31
C SER A 60 17.85 10.49 5.36
N LYS A 61 16.97 11.39 5.81
CA LYS A 61 15.81 11.86 5.03
C LYS A 61 16.20 12.75 3.84
N ILE A 62 17.18 13.63 4.01
CA ILE A 62 17.60 14.56 2.96
C ILE A 62 18.55 13.88 1.98
N GLY A 63 19.52 13.11 2.46
CA GLY A 63 20.52 12.46 1.63
C GLY A 63 20.10 11.07 1.18
N THR A 64 20.09 10.13 2.12
CA THR A 64 20.01 8.69 1.78
C THR A 64 18.69 8.29 1.14
N MET A 65 17.57 8.88 1.59
CA MET A 65 16.25 8.53 1.07
C MET A 65 16.05 9.02 -0.36
N GLN A 66 16.62 10.18 -0.72
CA GLN A 66 16.55 10.71 -2.08
C GLN A 66 17.36 9.83 -3.05
N ILE A 67 18.57 9.44 -2.64
CA ILE A 67 19.41 8.52 -3.42
C ILE A 67 18.70 7.17 -3.58
N LYS A 68 18.15 6.61 -2.49
CA LYS A 68 17.42 5.34 -2.54
C LYS A 68 16.22 5.40 -3.48
N ASN A 69 15.46 6.50 -3.46
CA ASN A 69 14.32 6.69 -4.36
C ASN A 69 14.75 6.84 -5.82
N LEU A 70 15.90 7.48 -6.08
CA LEU A 70 16.45 7.61 -7.42
C LEU A 70 16.84 6.24 -8.00
N PHE A 71 17.37 5.35 -7.17
CA PHE A 71 17.76 3.99 -7.56
C PHE A 71 16.67 2.94 -7.29
N ASP A 72 15.43 3.33 -7.04
CA ASP A 72 14.30 2.41 -6.90
C ASP A 72 13.86 1.91 -8.29
N ILE A 73 14.55 0.87 -8.78
CA ILE A 73 14.29 0.22 -10.07
C ILE A 73 12.82 -0.23 -10.18
N SER A 74 12.21 -0.65 -9.07
CA SER A 74 10.81 -1.10 -9.06
C SER A 74 9.83 0.03 -9.37
N ARG A 75 10.09 1.23 -8.82
CA ARG A 75 9.29 2.43 -9.08
C ARG A 75 9.43 2.88 -10.54
N HIS A 76 10.65 2.93 -11.05
CA HIS A 76 10.89 3.32 -12.44
C HIS A 76 10.31 2.32 -13.43
N GLY A 77 10.46 1.03 -13.17
CA GLY A 77 9.83 -0.03 -13.98
C GLY A 77 8.31 0.12 -14.04
N ARG A 78 7.65 0.34 -12.89
CA ARG A 78 6.21 0.62 -12.84
C ARG A 78 5.81 1.81 -13.70
N ALA A 79 6.57 2.90 -13.67
CA ALA A 79 6.29 4.08 -14.49
C ALA A 79 6.47 3.81 -15.99
N ILE A 80 7.57 3.16 -16.38
CA ILE A 80 7.88 2.83 -17.79
C ILE A 80 6.82 1.90 -18.39
N PHE A 81 6.35 0.91 -17.63
CA PHE A 81 5.34 -0.04 -18.09
C PHE A 81 3.89 0.42 -17.85
N ASN A 82 3.67 1.66 -17.41
CA ASN A 82 2.37 2.22 -17.05
C ASN A 82 1.56 1.32 -16.09
N LYS A 83 2.24 0.76 -15.09
CA LYS A 83 1.66 -0.07 -14.01
C LYS A 83 1.82 0.64 -12.67
N PRO A 84 1.01 1.68 -12.38
CA PRO A 84 1.09 2.38 -11.11
C PRO A 84 0.85 1.40 -9.95
N LYS A 85 1.43 1.70 -8.78
CA LYS A 85 1.15 0.92 -7.58
C LYS A 85 -0.26 1.31 -7.10
N GLU A 86 -1.12 0.31 -6.89
CA GLU A 86 -2.43 0.51 -6.27
C GLU A 86 -2.31 1.11 -4.86
N ALA A 87 -3.35 1.83 -4.45
CA ALA A 87 -3.44 2.36 -3.11
C ALA A 87 -3.47 1.21 -2.09
N MET A 88 -2.77 1.36 -0.96
CA MET A 88 -2.67 0.28 0.03
C MET A 88 -3.91 0.15 0.91
N ASN A 89 -4.76 1.19 0.94
CA ASN A 89 -5.91 1.30 1.83
C ASN A 89 -7.25 1.24 1.07
N VAL A 90 -7.25 0.64 -0.12
CA VAL A 90 -8.47 0.35 -0.87
C VAL A 90 -8.69 -1.15 -0.96
N ASP A 91 -9.93 -1.56 -1.18
CA ASP A 91 -10.29 -2.93 -1.45
C ASP A 91 -9.99 -3.33 -2.91
N ALA A 92 -10.41 -4.54 -3.29
CA ALA A 92 -10.20 -5.05 -4.64
C ALA A 92 -11.05 -4.36 -5.72
N PHE A 93 -11.95 -3.47 -5.33
CA PHE A 93 -12.81 -2.67 -6.19
C PHE A 93 -12.41 -1.19 -6.17
N ASP A 94 -11.21 -0.86 -5.68
CA ASP A 94 -10.70 0.51 -5.50
C ASP A 94 -11.54 1.37 -4.54
N GLU A 95 -12.27 0.74 -3.61
CA GLU A 95 -13.07 1.43 -2.59
C GLU A 95 -12.33 1.53 -1.25
N VAL A 96 -12.47 2.67 -0.57
CA VAL A 96 -11.94 2.84 0.80
C VAL A 96 -12.93 2.19 1.78
N TYR A 97 -12.47 1.31 2.67
CA TYR A 97 -13.35 0.74 3.70
C TYR A 97 -13.89 1.81 4.67
N ASN A 98 -15.12 1.60 5.18
CA ASN A 98 -15.63 2.37 6.30
C ASN A 98 -14.72 2.18 7.53
N SER A 99 -14.40 3.26 8.23
CA SER A 99 -13.57 3.30 9.43
C SER A 99 -14.18 4.22 10.50
N SER A 100 -13.52 4.31 11.66
CA SER A 100 -13.91 5.23 12.74
C SER A 100 -13.87 6.71 12.33
N TRP A 101 -13.21 7.04 11.20
CA TRP A 101 -12.99 8.42 10.73
C TRP A 101 -13.52 8.66 9.31
N PHE A 102 -14.03 7.63 8.64
CA PHE A 102 -14.50 7.70 7.26
C PHE A 102 -15.68 6.77 7.04
N THR A 103 -16.69 7.23 6.33
CA THR A 103 -17.82 6.40 5.92
C THR A 103 -18.14 6.72 4.47
N ASN A 104 -18.20 5.71 3.62
CA ASN A 104 -18.72 5.83 2.26
C ASN A 104 -20.21 6.18 2.33
N ARG A 105 -20.56 7.31 1.73
CA ARG A 105 -21.89 7.92 1.84
C ARG A 105 -22.47 8.21 0.47
N ASN A 106 -21.70 8.91 -0.36
CA ASN A 106 -22.07 9.23 -1.73
C ASN A 106 -21.61 8.08 -2.65
N GLY A 107 -22.54 7.47 -3.38
CA GLY A 107 -22.25 6.44 -4.40
C GLY A 107 -22.74 5.04 -4.06
N LEU A 108 -22.81 4.67 -2.77
CA LEU A 108 -23.31 3.34 -2.34
C LEU A 108 -24.80 3.33 -1.99
N ALA A 109 -25.35 4.44 -1.50
CA ALA A 109 -26.77 4.58 -1.16
C ALA A 109 -27.27 5.99 -1.44
N GLN A 110 -28.55 6.12 -1.80
CA GLN A 110 -29.19 7.43 -1.95
C GLN A 110 -29.45 8.03 -0.56
N MET A 111 -28.78 9.13 -0.24
CA MET A 111 -28.98 9.85 1.02
C MET A 111 -30.12 10.87 0.90
N ASN A 112 -30.89 11.02 1.99
CA ASN A 112 -31.82 12.14 2.11
C ASN A 112 -31.08 13.43 2.52
N ILE A 113 -31.74 14.57 2.34
CA ILE A 113 -31.16 15.90 2.62
C ILE A 113 -30.79 16.05 4.11
N ALA A 114 -31.61 15.52 5.02
CA ALA A 114 -31.37 15.63 6.45
C ALA A 114 -30.09 14.90 6.88
N ASP A 115 -29.85 13.70 6.35
CA ASP A 115 -28.62 12.93 6.58
C ASP A 115 -27.41 13.63 5.96
N PHE A 116 -27.58 14.22 4.76
CA PHE A 116 -26.51 15.01 4.15
C PHE A 116 -26.12 16.20 5.03
N SER A 117 -27.10 16.96 5.52
CA SER A 117 -26.87 18.09 6.42
C SER A 117 -26.30 17.69 7.78
N ARG A 118 -26.71 16.56 8.35
CA ARG A 118 -26.17 16.05 9.62
C ARG A 118 -24.68 15.73 9.56
N GLY A 119 -24.16 15.33 8.39
CA GLY A 119 -22.79 14.84 8.30
C GLY A 119 -22.63 13.41 8.82
N PRO A 120 -21.39 12.94 9.04
CA PRO A 120 -21.10 11.58 9.51
C PRO A 120 -21.41 11.40 11.01
N ASP A 121 -21.67 12.49 11.74
CA ASP A 121 -21.86 12.48 13.18
C ASP A 121 -23.07 11.64 13.58
N GLN A 122 -22.84 10.60 14.38
CA GLN A 122 -23.88 9.74 14.95
C GLN A 122 -24.29 10.14 16.38
N SER A 123 -23.60 11.12 16.96
CA SER A 123 -23.85 11.65 18.29
C SER A 123 -23.74 13.17 18.28
N SER A 124 -24.08 13.82 19.38
CA SER A 124 -23.91 15.26 19.58
C SER A 124 -22.44 15.71 19.69
N GLY A 125 -21.49 14.80 19.51
CA GLY A 125 -20.06 15.05 19.72
C GLY A 125 -19.65 14.97 21.20
N PRO A 126 -18.40 15.32 21.52
CA PRO A 126 -17.91 15.37 22.90
C PRO A 126 -18.66 16.44 23.71
N ASP A 127 -18.81 16.22 25.02
CA ASP A 127 -19.48 17.16 25.93
C ASP A 127 -18.83 18.55 25.88
N THR A 128 -19.58 19.57 25.45
CA THR A 128 -19.15 20.97 25.40
C THR A 128 -19.69 21.81 26.56
N GLY A 129 -20.48 21.22 27.48
CA GLY A 129 -21.09 21.92 28.61
C GLY A 129 -20.12 22.22 29.76
N ASN A 130 -18.97 21.56 29.78
CA ASN A 130 -17.95 21.68 30.83
C ASN A 130 -16.58 22.10 30.26
N VAL A 131 -15.73 22.67 31.11
CA VAL A 131 -14.34 22.97 30.74
C VAL A 131 -13.56 21.67 30.55
N TRP A 132 -12.94 21.51 29.38
CA TRP A 132 -12.13 20.33 29.06
C TRP A 132 -10.84 20.30 29.88
N THR A 133 -10.55 19.15 30.48
CA THR A 133 -9.28 18.90 31.18
C THR A 133 -8.34 18.10 30.29
N ILE A 134 -7.17 18.67 29.98
CA ILE A 134 -6.12 17.99 29.22
C ILE A 134 -5.34 17.08 30.19
N VAL A 135 -5.52 15.77 30.07
CA VAL A 135 -4.88 14.78 30.96
C VAL A 135 -3.45 14.42 30.55
N ALA A 136 -3.11 14.58 29.27
CA ALA A 136 -1.78 14.31 28.74
C ALA A 136 -1.57 15.05 27.41
N ALA A 137 -0.33 15.47 27.16
CA ALA A 137 0.13 15.86 25.83
C ALA A 137 1.00 14.73 25.26
N LYS A 138 0.96 14.56 23.94
CA LYS A 138 1.88 13.64 23.24
C LYS A 138 3.25 14.31 23.16
N THR A 139 4.19 13.84 23.97
CA THR A 139 5.61 14.24 23.94
C THR A 139 6.41 13.34 23.00
#